data_AF-M4NHB4-F1
#
_entry.id   AF-M4NHB4-F1
#
_cell.length_a   1.000
_cell.length_b   1.000
_cell.length_c   1.000
_cell.angle_alpha   90.00
_cell.angle_beta   90.00
_cell.angle_gamma   90.00
#
_symmetry.space_group_name_H-M   'P 1'
#
loop_
_entity.id
_entity.type
_entity.pdbx_description
1 polymer ?
#
loop_
_entity_poly.entity_id
_entity_poly.type
_entity_poly.pdbx_seq_one_letter_code
_entity_poly.pdbx_strand_id
1 'polypeptide(L)' 'MLDRDEVRGFLTFLDTANHRELRERRKALEDMEGVLQCGSDSRKDVQFMLRMLREEQAARINVEWSSARRRSGQA' A
#
# COMPACT_ATOMS: atom_id res chain seq x y z
N MET A 1 15.27 -6.37 8.38
CA MET A 1 14.08 -7.00 8.96
C MET A 1 13.33 -5.92 9.70
N LEU A 2 12.10 -5.66 9.27
CA LEU A 2 11.23 -4.68 9.92
C LEU A 2 10.99 -5.08 11.38
N ASP A 3 11.15 -4.13 12.28
CA ASP A 3 10.75 -4.31 13.66
C ASP A 3 9.24 -4.09 13.85
N ARG A 4 8.74 -4.38 15.05
CA ARG A 4 7.31 -4.28 15.36
C ARG A 4 6.78 -2.85 15.27
N ASP A 5 7.61 -1.85 15.58
CA ASP A 5 7.20 -0.46 15.59
C ASP A 5 7.18 0.12 14.18
N GLU A 6 8.12 -0.29 13.32
CA GLU A 6 8.11 0.00 11.89
C GLU A 6 6.88 -0.59 11.20
N VAL A 7 6.53 -1.85 11.50
CA VAL A 7 5.30 -2.47 10.99
C VAL A 7 4.07 -1.72 11.49
N ARG A 8 4.00 -1.37 12.77
CA ARG A 8 2.85 -0.62 13.32
C ARG A 8 2.73 0.75 12.66
N GLY A 9 3.83 1.49 12.53
CA GLY A 9 3.84 2.80 11.87
C GLY A 9 3.39 2.72 10.41
N PHE A 10 3.80 1.66 9.70
CA PHE A 10 3.37 1.43 8.33
C PHE A 10 1.87 1.11 8.22
N LEU A 11 1.32 0.29 9.12
CA LEU A 11 -0.12 0.01 9.16
C LEU A 11 -0.94 1.26 9.48
N THR A 12 -0.49 2.09 10.44
CA THR A 12 -1.13 3.39 10.73
C THR A 12 -1.09 4.32 9.51
N PHE A 13 0.00 4.30 8.74
CA PHE A 13 0.08 5.03 7.49
C PHE A 13 -0.95 4.53 6.47
N LEU A 14 -1.12 3.22 6.29
CA LEU A 14 -2.11 2.68 5.35
C LEU A 14 -3.54 3.11 5.71
N ASP A 15 -3.87 3.17 7.00
CA ASP A 15 -5.19 3.56 7.48
C ASP A 15 -5.50 5.04 7.23
N THR A 16 -4.48 5.91 7.38
CA THR A 16 -4.67 7.36 7.37
C THR A 16 -4.30 8.04 6.05
N ALA A 17 -3.50 7.38 5.20
CA ALA A 17 -3.01 7.96 3.96
C ALA A 17 -4.13 8.21 2.95
N ASN A 18 -3.98 9.22 2.10
CA ASN A 18 -4.80 9.46 0.93
C ASN A 18 -4.22 8.76 -0.33
N HIS A 19 -4.98 8.76 -1.43
CA HIS A 19 -4.57 8.12 -2.70
C HIS A 19 -3.26 8.63 -3.29
N ARG A 20 -2.93 9.90 -3.08
CA ARG A 20 -1.67 10.48 -3.55
C ARG A 20 -0.52 9.94 -2.72
N GLU A 21 -0.63 9.96 -1.40
CA GLU A 21 0.38 9.45 -0.47
C GLU A 21 0.66 7.96 -0.69
N LEU A 22 -0.39 7.15 -0.90
CA LEU A 22 -0.24 5.73 -1.23
C LEU A 22 0.55 5.52 -2.53
N ARG A 23 0.30 6.34 -3.56
CA ARG A 23 1.03 6.27 -4.84
C ARG A 23 2.48 6.72 -4.70
N GLU A 24 2.73 7.80 -3.99
CA GLU A 24 4.08 8.32 -3.74
C GLU A 24 4.90 7.30 -2.94
N ARG A 25 4.32 6.73 -1.87
CA ARG A 25 4.98 5.69 -1.07
C ARG A 25 5.26 4.43 -1.88
N ARG A 26 4.32 3.98 -2.71
CA ARG A 26 4.52 2.82 -3.60
C ARG A 26 5.69 3.05 -4.54
N LYS A 27 5.74 4.21 -5.21
CA LYS A 27 6.85 4.56 -6.12
C LYS A 27 8.20 4.53 -5.38
N ALA A 28 8.27 5.14 -4.20
CA ALA A 28 9.50 5.13 -3.40
C ALA A 28 9.96 3.71 -3.05
N LEU A 29 9.03 2.82 -2.70
CA LEU A 29 9.35 1.42 -2.39
C LEU A 29 9.72 0.60 -3.64
N GLU A 30 9.12 0.87 -4.79
CA GLU A 30 9.50 0.25 -6.08
C GLU A 30 10.94 0.67 -6.47
N ASP A 31 11.28 1.94 -6.31
CA ASP A 31 12.64 2.45 -6.53
C ASP A 31 13.64 1.79 -5.56
N MET A 32 13.27 1.63 -4.28
CA MET A 32 14.08 0.92 -3.28
C MET A 32 14.24 -0.57 -3.62
N GLU A 33 13.19 -1.26 -4.04
CA GLU A 33 13.27 -2.68 -4.43
C GLU A 33 14.27 -2.88 -5.58
N GLY A 34 14.31 -1.96 -6.55
CA GLY A 34 15.19 -2.01 -7.72
C GLY A 34 16.67 -1.93 -7.39
N VAL A 35 17.05 -1.30 -6.27
CA VAL A 35 18.45 -1.15 -5.85
C VAL A 35 18.89 -2.18 -4.80
N LEU A 36 17.95 -2.90 -4.18
CA LEU A 36 18.26 -3.87 -3.13
C LEU A 36 18.72 -5.22 -3.72
N GLN A 37 19.76 -5.78 -3.10
CA GLN A 37 20.30 -7.08 -3.47
C GLN A 37 19.21 -8.17 -3.41
N CYS A 38 19.14 -8.99 -4.47
CA CYS A 38 18.26 -10.15 -4.54
C CYS A 38 18.45 -11.06 -3.31
N GLY A 39 17.33 -11.44 -2.66
CA GLY A 39 17.35 -12.35 -1.51
C GLY A 39 17.70 -11.70 -0.16
N SER A 40 18.09 -10.42 -0.14
CA SER A 40 18.33 -9.70 1.12
C SER A 40 17.06 -9.55 1.94
N ASP A 41 17.19 -9.54 3.27
CA ASP A 41 16.02 -9.38 4.15
C ASP A 41 15.35 -8.01 3.96
N SER A 42 16.14 -6.95 3.74
CA SER A 42 15.60 -5.62 3.40
C SER A 42 14.72 -5.65 2.15
N ARG A 43 15.06 -6.48 1.15
CA ARG A 43 14.23 -6.63 -0.04
C ARG A 43 12.92 -7.33 0.27
N LYS A 44 12.95 -8.37 1.12
CA LYS A 44 11.72 -9.06 1.56
C LYS A 44 10.80 -8.12 2.34
N ASP A 45 11.38 -7.27 3.19
CA ASP A 45 10.64 -6.24 3.93
C ASP A 45 9.95 -5.24 2.98
N VAL A 46 10.68 -4.76 1.96
CA VAL A 46 10.12 -3.88 0.93
C VAL A 46 9.02 -4.57 0.12
N GLN A 47 9.22 -5.83 -0.27
CA GLN A 47 8.22 -6.62 -0.99
C GLN A 47 6.95 -6.83 -0.16
N PHE A 48 7.10 -7.05 1.15
CA PHE A 48 5.98 -7.12 2.08
C PHE A 48 5.19 -5.80 2.10
N MET A 49 5.89 -4.66 2.27
CA MET A 49 5.24 -3.34 2.27
C MET A 49 4.55 -3.03 0.93
N LEU A 50 5.18 -3.38 -0.20
CA LEU A 50 4.60 -3.22 -1.54
C LEU A 50 3.32 -4.04 -1.73
N ARG A 51 3.31 -5.29 -1.24
CA ARG A 51 2.10 -6.13 -1.29
C ARG A 51 0.95 -5.48 -0.54
N MET A 52 1.20 -5.05 0.69
CA MET A 52 0.18 -4.39 1.53
C MET A 52 -0.37 -3.11 0.89
N LEU A 53 0.49 -2.28 0.28
CA LEU A 53 0.05 -1.08 -0.46
C LEU A 53 -0.87 -1.41 -1.63
N ARG A 54 -0.56 -2.47 -2.38
CA ARG A 54 -1.39 -2.89 -3.53
C ARG A 54 -2.75 -3.41 -3.06
N GLU A 55 -2.78 -4.18 -1.98
CA GLU A 55 -4.02 -4.68 -1.37
C GLU A 55 -4.90 -3.51 -0.88
N GLU A 56 -4.33 -2.55 -0.18
CA GLU A 56 -5.05 -1.36 0.31
C GLU A 56 -5.61 -0.52 -0.85
N GLN A 57 -4.81 -0.25 -1.88
CA GLN A 57 -5.27 0.48 -3.06
C GLN A 57 -6.42 -0.25 -3.77
N ALA A 58 -6.32 -1.57 -3.94
CA ALA A 58 -7.39 -2.37 -4.54
C ALA A 58 -8.68 -2.33 -3.69
N ALA A 59 -8.56 -2.43 -2.37
CA ALA A 59 -9.69 -2.36 -1.45
C ALA A 59 -10.43 -1.02 -1.58
N ARG A 60 -9.70 0.11 -1.60
CA ARG A 60 -10.30 1.44 -1.74
C ARG A 60 -11.02 1.62 -3.07
N ILE A 61 -10.42 1.20 -4.18
CA ILE A 61 -11.06 1.24 -5.50
C ILE A 61 -12.36 0.43 -5.50
N ASN A 62 -12.36 -0.76 -4.89
CA ASN A 62 -13.55 -1.61 -4.78
C ASN A 62 -14.66 -0.95 -3.97
N VAL A 63 -14.33 -0.28 -2.85
CA VAL A 63 -15.29 0.47 -2.03
C VAL A 63 -15.85 1.67 -2.79
N GLU A 64 -15.01 2.44 -3.48
CA GLU A 64 -15.42 3.58 -4.30
C GLU A 64 -16.37 3.14 -5.42
N TRP A 65 -16.01 2.08 -6.13
CA TRP A 65 -16.82 1.55 -7.23
C TRP A 65 -18.16 1.00 -6.74
N SER A 66 -18.17 0.26 -5.64
CA SER A 66 -19.40 -0.25 -5.01
C SER A 66 -20.30 0.89 -4.53
N SER A 67 -19.71 1.96 -4.01
CA SER A 67 -20.45 3.14 -3.56
C SER A 67 -21.01 3.95 -4.73
N ALA A 68 -20.25 4.11 -5.82
CA ALA A 68 -20.73 4.74 -7.04
C ALA A 68 -21.90 3.97 -7.66
N ARG A 69 -21.80 2.64 -7.74
CA ARG A 69 -22.86 1.76 -8.27
C ARG A 69 -24.15 1.83 -7.47
N ARG A 70 -24.06 1.93 -6.13
CA ARG A 70 -25.25 2.11 -5.27
C ARG A 70 -25.93 3.45 -5.55
N ARG A 71 -25.17 4.53 -5.72
CA ARG A 71 -25.71 5.86 -6.04
C ARG A 71 -26.39 5.90 -7.42
N SER A 72 -25.83 5.22 -8.41
CA SER A 72 -26.40 5.20 -9.77
C SER A 72 -27.61 4.27 -9.92
N GLY A 73 -27.78 3.27 -9.05
CA GLY A 73 -28.94 2.37 -9.04
C GLY A 73 -30.11 2.83 -8.16
N GLN A 74 -29.94 3.94 -7.44
CA GLN A 74 -31.00 4.61 -6.66
C GLN A 74 -31.55 5.86 -7.36
N ALA A 75 -31.15 6.12 -8.61
CA ALA A 75 -31.70 7.16 -9.49
C ALA A 75 -32.69 6.53 -10.47
#